data_AF-A0A7X7A085-F1
#
_entry.id   AF-A0A7X7A085-F1
#
_cell.length_a   1.000
_cell.length_b   1.000
_cell.length_c   1.000
_cell.angle_alpha   90.00
_cell.angle_beta   90.00
_cell.angle_gamma   90.00
#
_symmetry.space_group_name_H-M   'P 1'
#
loop_
_entity.id
_entity.type
_entity.pdbx_description
1 polymer ?
#
loop_
_entity_poly.entity_id
_entity_poly.type
_entity_poly.pdbx_seq_one_letter_code
_entity_poly.pdbx_strand_id
1 'polypeptide(L)'
;MKKIMVYLILGGLLISGCGGGTASQKPIKSDLNYEIIDTEKEDFKTNRELNNWYSDNYQVRGTHKMNSQGRTYILISDGPKTSGGYNMEVVAIKTNPSFITIATKVTKPQTDQVTTTVMTYPHVLIAIPEDKRNIIWEDKTGYR
;
A
#
# COMPACT_ATOMS: atom_id res chain seq x y z
N MET A 1 64.17 -14.62 14.08
CA MET A 1 63.01 -15.39 14.59
C MET A 1 62.13 -14.36 15.30
N LYS A 2 60.94 -13.98 14.85
CA LYS A 2 59.75 -14.77 14.51
C LYS A 2 58.84 -13.86 13.66
N LYS A 3 58.31 -14.40 12.56
CA LYS A 3 57.30 -13.80 11.67
C LYS A 3 56.04 -13.45 12.46
N ILE A 4 55.32 -12.37 12.14
CA ILE A 4 53.86 -12.13 12.33
C ILE A 4 53.61 -10.68 11.86
N MET A 5 52.57 -10.29 11.14
CA MET A 5 51.58 -10.90 10.26
C MET A 5 50.81 -9.67 9.76
N VAL A 6 50.78 -9.45 8.44
CA VAL A 6 49.96 -8.40 7.82
C VAL A 6 48.49 -8.68 8.16
N TYR A 7 47.77 -7.69 8.69
CA TYR A 7 46.31 -7.69 8.68
C TYR A 7 45.80 -6.49 7.88
N LEU A 8 45.65 -6.77 6.59
CA LEU A 8 44.65 -6.19 5.70
C LEU A 8 43.26 -6.43 6.32
N ILE A 9 42.61 -5.41 6.85
CA ILE A 9 41.16 -5.44 7.06
C ILE A 9 40.55 -4.38 6.16
N LEU A 10 40.29 -4.85 4.94
CA LEU A 10 39.46 -4.23 3.92
C LEU A 10 37.99 -4.39 4.38
N GLY A 11 37.56 -3.55 5.32
CA GLY A 11 36.18 -3.53 5.82
C GLY A 11 35.28 -2.61 5.00
N GLY A 12 35.15 -2.87 3.69
CA GLY A 12 34.19 -2.16 2.85
C GLY A 12 32.78 -2.64 3.14
N LEU A 13 31.99 -1.81 3.84
CA LEU A 13 30.56 -1.97 4.05
C LEU A 13 29.84 -2.14 2.70
N LEU A 14 29.47 -3.38 2.37
CA LEU A 14 28.44 -3.63 1.36
C LEU A 14 27.08 -3.54 2.05
N ILE A 15 26.58 -2.31 2.19
CA ILE A 15 25.16 -2.10 2.46
C ILE A 15 24.44 -2.45 1.15
N SER A 16 24.05 -3.71 1.02
CA SER A 16 23.14 -4.15 -0.03
C SER A 16 21.79 -3.45 0.20
N GLY A 17 21.65 -2.25 -0.37
CA GLY A 17 20.35 -1.62 -0.56
C GLY A 17 19.54 -2.50 -1.50
N CYS A 18 18.64 -3.29 -0.93
CA CYS A 18 17.60 -3.94 -1.72
C CYS A 18 16.67 -2.82 -2.19
N GLY A 19 16.81 -2.44 -3.46
CA GLY A 19 15.95 -1.45 -4.10
C GLY A 19 14.51 -1.89 -4.02
N GLY A 20 13.70 -1.17 -3.24
CA GLY A 20 12.25 -1.29 -3.27
C GLY A 20 11.78 -0.94 -4.68
N GLY A 21 11.37 -1.96 -5.43
CA GLY A 21 10.71 -1.77 -6.71
C GLY A 21 9.42 -1.01 -6.48
N THR A 22 9.40 0.27 -6.84
CA THR A 22 8.18 1.04 -6.99
C THR A 22 7.34 0.35 -8.06
N ALA A 23 6.28 -0.31 -7.63
CA ALA A 23 5.26 -0.88 -8.50
C ALA A 23 4.62 0.27 -9.29
N SER A 24 5.11 0.49 -10.51
CA SER A 24 4.52 1.43 -11.45
C SER A 24 3.15 0.87 -11.86
N GLN A 25 2.10 1.33 -11.18
CA GLN A 25 0.73 0.88 -11.42
C GLN A 25 0.30 1.31 -12.83
N LYS A 26 -0.10 0.33 -13.62
CA LYS A 26 -0.66 0.52 -14.97
C LYS A 26 -1.86 1.49 -14.88
N PRO A 27 -2.07 2.41 -15.84
CA PRO A 27 -3.22 3.31 -15.82
C PRO A 27 -4.51 2.50 -15.78
N ILE A 28 -5.29 2.69 -14.70
CA ILE A 28 -6.56 2.00 -14.46
C ILE A 28 -7.65 2.78 -15.17
N LYS A 29 -8.62 2.06 -15.77
CA LYS A 29 -9.82 2.68 -16.35
C LYS A 29 -10.65 3.27 -15.20
N SER A 30 -10.71 4.60 -15.13
CA SER A 30 -11.50 5.36 -14.16
C SER A 30 -12.20 6.52 -14.86
N ASP A 31 -13.46 6.75 -14.54
CA ASP A 31 -14.23 7.91 -14.99
C ASP A 31 -14.08 9.12 -14.05
N LEU A 32 -13.19 9.00 -13.06
CA LEU A 32 -13.02 9.96 -11.98
C LEU A 32 -11.53 10.22 -11.74
N ASN A 33 -11.18 11.48 -11.48
CA ASN A 33 -9.82 11.87 -11.09
C ASN A 33 -9.51 11.31 -9.71
N TYR A 34 -8.48 10.48 -9.62
CA TYR A 34 -8.03 9.89 -8.37
C TYR A 34 -6.51 9.90 -8.29
N GLU A 35 -6.01 9.83 -7.07
CA GLU A 35 -4.60 9.70 -6.75
C GLU A 35 -4.43 8.54 -5.78
N ILE A 36 -3.42 7.70 -5.99
CA ILE A 36 -3.01 6.70 -5.01
C ILE A 36 -1.99 7.36 -4.09
N ILE A 37 -2.31 7.39 -2.80
CA ILE A 37 -1.51 8.09 -1.81
C ILE A 37 -0.38 7.17 -1.34
N ASP A 38 0.84 7.68 -1.46
CA ASP A 38 2.02 7.04 -0.91
C ASP A 38 2.17 7.45 0.56
N THR A 39 1.91 6.48 1.45
CA THR A 39 1.92 6.69 2.90
C THR A 39 3.33 6.85 3.48
N GLU A 40 4.37 6.62 2.67
CA GLU A 40 5.76 6.78 3.10
C GLU A 40 6.31 8.18 2.86
N LYS A 41 5.62 9.00 2.06
CA LYS A 41 6.01 10.39 1.78
C LYS A 41 5.86 11.30 2.99
N GLU A 42 6.77 12.27 3.10
CA GLU A 42 6.80 13.25 4.19
C GLU A 42 5.51 14.08 4.28
N ASP A 43 4.94 14.49 3.14
CA ASP A 43 3.69 15.26 3.09
C ASP A 43 2.51 14.48 3.71
N PHE A 44 2.49 13.15 3.56
CA PHE A 44 1.51 12.30 4.22
C PHE A 44 1.78 12.20 5.73
N LYS A 45 3.03 11.95 6.11
CA LYS A 45 3.44 11.78 7.52
C LYS A 45 3.26 13.04 8.36
N THR A 46 3.45 14.22 7.76
CA THR A 46 3.26 15.52 8.41
C THR A 46 1.80 15.95 8.49
N ASN A 47 0.91 15.41 7.65
CA ASN A 47 -0.53 15.58 7.78
C ASN A 47 -1.08 14.72 8.94
N ARG A 48 -1.04 15.30 10.16
CA ARG A 48 -1.42 14.60 11.40
C ARG A 48 -2.83 14.02 11.38
N GLU A 49 -3.81 14.74 10.84
CA GLU A 49 -5.21 14.27 10.79
C GLU A 49 -5.31 13.00 9.93
N LEU A 50 -4.82 13.07 8.69
CA LEU A 50 -4.86 11.96 7.75
C LEU A 50 -4.01 10.78 8.22
N ASN A 51 -2.82 11.04 8.74
CA ASN A 51 -1.92 10.00 9.24
C ASN A 51 -2.51 9.24 10.43
N ASN A 52 -3.12 9.95 11.38
CA ASN A 52 -3.78 9.33 12.54
C ASN A 52 -4.97 8.48 12.10
N TRP A 53 -5.87 9.05 11.29
CA TRP A 53 -7.02 8.32 10.77
C TRP A 53 -6.60 7.08 9.97
N TYR A 54 -5.56 7.18 9.14
CA TYR A 54 -5.01 6.03 8.43
C TYR A 54 -4.48 4.97 9.40
N SER A 55 -3.69 5.38 10.39
CA SER A 55 -3.06 4.49 11.38
C SER A 55 -4.09 3.70 12.18
N ASP A 56 -5.23 4.31 12.50
CA ASP A 56 -6.32 3.67 13.22
C ASP A 56 -7.08 2.63 12.38
N ASN A 57 -7.00 2.72 11.05
CA ASN A 57 -7.91 1.98 10.16
C ASN A 57 -7.20 0.98 9.22
N TYR A 58 -5.92 1.16 8.88
CA TYR A 58 -5.27 0.36 7.82
C TYR A 58 -5.19 -1.13 8.14
N GLN A 59 -5.16 -1.49 9.41
CA GLN A 59 -5.16 -2.89 9.88
C GLN A 59 -6.56 -3.50 9.98
N VAL A 60 -7.60 -2.66 10.00
CA VAL A 60 -9.00 -3.09 10.16
C VAL A 60 -9.59 -3.39 8.79
N ARG A 61 -10.04 -4.62 8.58
CA ARG A 61 -10.68 -5.01 7.32
C ARG A 61 -11.90 -4.12 7.06
N GLY A 62 -11.97 -3.53 5.88
CA GLY A 62 -13.14 -2.76 5.46
C GLY A 62 -12.84 -1.64 4.50
N THR A 63 -13.86 -0.81 4.32
CA THR A 63 -13.78 0.44 3.57
C THR A 63 -13.95 1.59 4.53
N HIS A 64 -12.92 2.42 4.63
CA HIS A 64 -12.89 3.57 5.53
C HIS A 64 -12.87 4.84 4.68
N LYS A 65 -13.68 5.82 5.07
CA LYS A 65 -13.81 7.10 4.35
C LYS A 65 -13.56 8.28 5.29
N MET A 66 -12.76 9.23 4.85
CA MET A 66 -12.57 10.52 5.52
C MET A 66 -12.62 11.66 4.51
N ASN A 67 -13.33 12.74 4.85
CA ASN A 67 -13.32 13.97 4.06
C ASN A 67 -12.44 15.00 4.77
N SER A 68 -11.46 15.56 4.08
CA SER A 68 -10.61 16.64 4.60
C SER A 68 -10.04 17.46 3.44
N GLN A 69 -9.94 18.78 3.63
CA GLN A 69 -9.32 19.72 2.67
C GLN A 69 -9.88 19.63 1.23
N GLY A 70 -11.20 19.45 1.07
CA GLY A 70 -11.83 19.37 -0.26
C GLY A 70 -11.54 18.05 -1.00
N ARG A 71 -11.05 17.03 -0.30
CA ARG A 71 -10.78 15.69 -0.82
C ARG A 71 -11.50 14.64 0.01
N THR A 72 -11.86 13.54 -0.64
CA THR A 72 -12.31 12.32 0.01
C THR A 72 -11.20 11.28 -0.06
N TYR A 73 -10.72 10.86 1.10
CA TYR A 73 -9.75 9.79 1.28
C TYR A 73 -10.50 8.48 1.53
N ILE A 74 -10.12 7.45 0.78
CA ILE A 74 -10.75 6.13 0.83
C ILE A 74 -9.65 5.11 1.05
N LEU A 75 -9.73 4.41 2.17
CA LEU A 75 -8.84 3.33 2.55
C LEU A 75 -9.59 2.01 2.41
N ILE A 76 -9.06 1.11 1.59
CA ILE A 76 -9.54 -0.27 1.48
C ILE A 76 -8.48 -1.15 2.10
N SER A 77 -8.88 -1.92 3.11
CA SER A 77 -7.99 -2.77 3.90
C SER A 77 -8.50 -4.20 3.93
N ASP A 78 -7.62 -5.17 3.65
CA ASP A 78 -7.96 -6.60 3.64
C ASP A 78 -7.83 -7.26 5.02
N GLY A 79 -7.30 -6.50 6.00
CA GLY A 79 -7.00 -6.98 7.34
C GLY A 79 -5.69 -7.79 7.43
N PRO A 80 -5.40 -8.40 8.59
CA PRO A 80 -4.16 -9.13 8.83
C PRO A 80 -4.02 -10.38 7.95
N LYS A 81 -2.81 -10.61 7.42
CA LYS A 81 -2.36 -11.85 6.77
C LYS A 81 -1.14 -12.40 7.49
N THR A 82 -1.13 -13.72 7.71
CA THR A 82 -0.14 -14.42 8.53
C THR A 82 1.24 -14.59 7.90
N SER A 83 1.49 -14.01 6.72
CA SER A 83 2.79 -14.04 6.06
C SER A 83 3.13 -12.73 5.37
N GLY A 84 4.42 -12.51 5.17
CA GLY A 84 4.99 -11.42 4.39
C GLY A 84 4.50 -11.39 2.93
N GLY A 85 4.66 -10.23 2.28
CA GLY A 85 4.68 -10.11 0.81
C GLY A 85 3.33 -10.05 0.10
N TYR A 86 2.22 -9.87 0.82
CA TYR A 86 0.95 -9.54 0.19
C TYR A 86 0.92 -8.07 -0.24
N ASN A 87 0.37 -7.80 -1.42
CA ASN A 87 0.13 -6.45 -1.90
C ASN A 87 -1.34 -6.29 -2.33
N MET A 88 -1.89 -5.08 -2.21
CA MET A 88 -3.21 -4.74 -2.74
C MET A 88 -3.06 -3.71 -3.86
N GLU A 89 -3.77 -3.93 -4.97
CA GLU A 89 -3.84 -2.98 -6.07
C GLU A 89 -5.30 -2.63 -6.40
N VAL A 90 -5.55 -1.39 -6.81
CA VAL A 90 -6.82 -1.02 -7.44
C VAL A 90 -6.81 -1.53 -8.87
N VAL A 91 -7.88 -2.18 -9.31
CA VAL A 91 -8.00 -2.72 -10.67
C VAL A 91 -9.08 -2.04 -11.51
N ALA A 92 -10.06 -1.39 -10.87
CA ALA A 92 -11.04 -0.56 -11.53
C ALA A 92 -11.69 0.42 -10.54
N ILE A 93 -12.04 1.60 -11.02
CA ILE A 93 -12.94 2.53 -10.31
C ILE A 93 -14.09 2.83 -11.25
N LYS A 94 -15.32 2.56 -10.80
CA LYS A 94 -16.54 2.84 -11.56
C LYS A 94 -17.41 3.77 -10.74
N THR A 95 -18.10 4.66 -11.42
CA THR A 95 -19.00 5.61 -10.75
C THR A 95 -20.39 5.52 -11.33
N ASN A 96 -21.38 5.77 -10.49
CA ASN A 96 -22.74 6.10 -10.90
C ASN A 96 -23.30 7.19 -9.97
N PRO A 97 -24.53 7.70 -10.19
CA PRO A 97 -25.07 8.78 -9.38
C PRO A 97 -25.20 8.48 -7.88
N SER A 98 -25.27 7.20 -7.48
CA SER A 98 -25.51 6.79 -6.08
C SER A 98 -24.25 6.35 -5.34
N PHE A 99 -23.31 5.70 -6.03
CA PHE A 99 -22.13 5.11 -5.41
C PHE A 99 -20.90 5.10 -6.31
N ILE A 100 -19.75 4.91 -5.67
CA ILE A 100 -18.46 4.67 -6.30
C ILE A 100 -18.07 3.24 -5.97
N THR A 101 -17.82 2.44 -7.00
CA THR A 101 -17.31 1.09 -6.86
C THR A 101 -15.80 1.10 -7.05
N ILE A 102 -15.06 0.58 -6.08
CA ILE A 102 -13.62 0.40 -6.17
C ILE A 102 -13.36 -1.10 -6.13
N ALA A 103 -12.84 -1.62 -7.24
CA ALA A 103 -12.40 -2.99 -7.32
C ALA A 103 -10.92 -3.08 -6.95
N THR A 104 -10.58 -3.97 -6.03
CA THR A 104 -9.19 -4.23 -5.65
C THR A 104 -8.83 -5.70 -5.84
N LYS A 105 -7.54 -5.98 -5.97
CA LYS A 105 -7.01 -7.33 -6.03
C LYS A 105 -5.84 -7.44 -5.06
N VAL A 106 -5.86 -8.48 -4.23
CA VAL A 106 -4.71 -8.84 -3.42
C VAL A 106 -3.85 -9.84 -4.18
N THR A 107 -2.57 -9.53 -4.36
CA THR A 107 -1.59 -10.44 -4.93
C THR A 107 -0.77 -11.07 -3.81
N LYS A 108 -0.62 -12.40 -3.89
CA LYS A 108 0.22 -13.17 -2.97
C LYS A 108 1.70 -13.03 -3.38
N PRO A 109 2.64 -13.14 -2.44
CA PRO A 109 4.05 -13.26 -2.78
C PRO A 109 4.29 -14.49 -3.66
N GLN A 110 5.34 -14.44 -4.48
CA GLN A 110 5.77 -15.60 -5.27
C GLN A 110 6.26 -16.71 -4.34
N THR A 111 5.89 -17.95 -4.66
CA THR A 111 6.05 -19.16 -3.82
C THR A 111 7.51 -19.53 -3.51
N ASP A 112 8.46 -18.91 -4.19
CA ASP A 112 9.90 -19.10 -4.08
C ASP A 112 10.60 -18.13 -3.11
N GLN A 113 9.87 -17.16 -2.57
CA GLN A 113 10.37 -16.30 -1.50
C GLN A 113 10.16 -17.00 -0.15
N VAL A 114 11.23 -17.10 0.65
CA VAL A 114 11.13 -17.48 2.06
C VAL A 114 10.15 -16.51 2.73
N THR A 115 8.90 -16.91 2.90
CA THR A 115 7.89 -16.05 3.52
C THR A 115 8.30 -15.86 4.96
N THR A 116 8.60 -14.63 5.35
CA THR A 116 8.77 -14.30 6.76
C THR A 116 7.41 -14.45 7.45
N THR A 117 7.40 -15.03 8.66
CA THR A 117 6.20 -15.15 9.51
C THR A 117 5.82 -13.79 10.13
N VAL A 118 5.90 -12.73 9.33
CA VAL A 118 5.57 -11.36 9.72
C VAL A 118 4.14 -11.08 9.26
N MET A 119 3.32 -10.58 10.18
CA MET A 119 1.97 -10.15 9.88
C MET A 119 2.00 -9.02 8.85
N THR A 120 1.22 -9.13 7.79
CA THR A 120 1.05 -8.06 6.79
C THR A 120 -0.38 -7.56 6.74
N TYR A 121 -0.55 -6.32 6.27
CA TYR A 121 -1.83 -5.65 6.20
C TYR A 121 -2.02 -5.09 4.79
N PRO A 122 -2.50 -5.88 3.82
CA PRO A 122 -2.70 -5.41 2.46
C PRO A 122 -3.78 -4.34 2.43
N HIS A 123 -3.45 -3.16 1.90
CA HIS A 123 -4.37 -2.05 1.82
C HIS A 123 -3.99 -1.11 0.67
N VAL A 124 -4.91 -0.22 0.31
CA VAL A 124 -4.65 0.90 -0.60
C VAL A 124 -5.38 2.14 -0.11
N LEU A 125 -4.68 3.28 -0.12
CA LEU A 125 -5.25 4.59 0.17
C LEU A 125 -5.36 5.37 -1.14
N ILE A 126 -6.56 5.81 -1.47
CA ILE A 126 -6.81 6.68 -2.61
C ILE A 126 -7.41 8.00 -2.16
N ALA A 127 -7.15 9.06 -2.92
CA ALA A 127 -7.77 10.36 -2.73
C ALA A 127 -8.48 10.79 -4.00
N ILE A 128 -9.71 11.26 -3.85
CA ILE A 128 -10.58 11.77 -4.91
C ILE A 128 -11.03 13.20 -4.55
N PRO A 129 -11.54 14.00 -5.51
CA PRO A 129 -12.29 15.21 -5.18
C PRO A 129 -13.38 14.90 -4.16
N GLU A 130 -13.69 15.83 -3.27
CA GLU A 130 -14.69 15.60 -2.22
C GLU A 130 -15.98 15.03 -2.79
N ASP A 131 -16.38 13.88 -2.25
CA ASP A 131 -17.52 13.12 -2.71
C ASP A 131 -18.31 12.52 -1.54
N LYS A 132 -19.63 12.68 -1.59
CA LYS A 132 -20.54 12.23 -0.53
C LYS A 132 -21.10 10.83 -0.77
N ARG A 133 -20.94 10.28 -1.97
CA ARG A 133 -21.46 8.97 -2.35
C ARG A 133 -20.89 7.86 -1.45
N ASN A 134 -21.64 6.77 -1.39
CA ASN A 134 -21.18 5.57 -0.70
C ASN A 134 -20.10 4.87 -1.53
N ILE A 135 -19.16 4.23 -0.83
CA ILE A 135 -18.12 3.42 -1.46
C ILE A 135 -18.54 1.96 -1.37
N ILE A 136 -18.53 1.29 -2.51
CA ILE A 136 -18.71 -0.16 -2.60
C ILE A 136 -17.35 -0.76 -2.93
N TRP A 137 -16.84 -1.61 -2.04
CA TRP A 137 -15.65 -2.38 -2.29
C TRP A 137 -15.99 -3.70 -3.00
N GLU A 138 -15.40 -3.91 -4.17
CA GLU A 138 -15.40 -5.19 -4.87
C GLU A 138 -14.03 -5.87 -4.73
N ASP A 139 -13.97 -6.98 -3.98
CA ASP A 139 -12.77 -7.82 -3.91
C ASP A 139 -12.69 -8.74 -5.15
N LYS A 140 -11.65 -8.53 -5.97
CA LYS A 140 -11.34 -9.32 -7.17
C LYS A 140 -10.16 -10.28 -6.96
N THR A 141 -9.77 -10.53 -5.72
CA THR A 141 -8.74 -11.52 -5.39
C THR A 141 -9.13 -12.89 -5.94
N GLY A 142 -8.26 -13.50 -6.75
CA GLY A 142 -8.48 -14.83 -7.35
C GLY A 142 -9.27 -14.86 -8.66
N TYR A 143 -9.81 -13.74 -9.13
CA TYR A 143 -10.46 -13.65 -10.44
C TYR A 143 -9.41 -13.49 -11.57
N ARG A 144 -9.59 -14.22 -12.68
CA ARG A 144 -8.77 -14.17 -13.91
C ARG A 144 -9.47 -13.34 -14.98
#